data_AF-A0AAD2D285-F1
#
_entry.id   AF-A0AAD2D285-F1
#
_cell.length_a   1.000
_cell.length_b   1.000
_cell.length_c   1.000
_cell.angle_alpha   90.00
_cell.angle_beta   90.00
_cell.angle_gamma   90.00
#
_symmetry.space_group_name_H-M   'P 1'
#
loop_
_entity.id
_entity.type
_entity.pdbx_description
1 polymer ?
#
loop_
_entity_poly.entity_id
_entity_poly.type
_entity_poly.pdbx_seq_one_letter_code
_entity_poly.pdbx_strand_id
1 'polypeptide(L)'
;MGCGSSTGADSKICLRKTKLFAVDEFFGEVQGLCEELYTIQDLIKSAEDKLLYDTDFHHADGANAKHAIAGIVFRVASLGNLDNFDKFVNITDKQPFISLEASSAPSETISSINAANDYINSVFLAKDRIEPLADKAKTFIEKAPEIPSKAKDEIAKAKDLDILEKVKSLKNTKCNVKEIARLPTVLFNFKDCVMKAITNIQSSIKELNSKKSKLNSISMICKNKRLTTPMTCYQECGDPISKTEKKPASKSKKKLMKKTKYI
;
A
#
# COMPACT_ATOMS: atom_id res chain seq x y z
N MET A 1 -20.65 -9.50 -15.38
CA MET A 1 -19.46 -10.28 -15.79
C MET A 1 -18.56 -9.38 -16.60
N GLY A 2 -17.29 -9.26 -16.19
CA GLY A 2 -16.32 -8.39 -16.84
C GLY A 2 -15.06 -8.33 -15.99
N CYS A 3 -14.28 -9.42 -15.99
CA CYS A 3 -12.89 -9.44 -15.51
C CYS A 3 -12.08 -8.45 -16.36
N GLY A 4 -12.05 -7.20 -15.91
CA GLY A 4 -11.23 -6.14 -16.49
C GLY A 4 -9.77 -6.35 -16.12
N SER A 5 -9.05 -7.04 -17.02
CA SER A 5 -7.67 -6.77 -17.40
C SER A 5 -6.73 -6.25 -16.30
N SER A 6 -6.06 -7.17 -15.61
CA SER A 6 -4.88 -6.90 -14.78
C SER A 6 -3.69 -6.47 -15.64
N THR A 7 -3.69 -5.25 -16.16
CA THR A 7 -2.51 -4.64 -16.80
C THR A 7 -1.75 -3.83 -15.76
N GLY A 8 -1.05 -4.54 -14.86
CA GLY A 8 -0.18 -3.92 -13.85
C GLY A 8 0.33 -4.84 -12.73
N ALA A 9 -0.19 -6.06 -12.62
CA ALA A 9 0.33 -7.10 -11.74
C ALA A 9 1.22 -8.06 -12.55
N ASP A 10 2.55 -7.95 -12.38
CA ASP A 10 3.51 -9.09 -12.48
C ASP A 10 4.95 -8.59 -12.39
N SER A 11 5.30 -8.08 -11.22
CA SER A 11 6.67 -7.74 -10.86
C SER A 11 6.98 -8.20 -9.43
N LYS A 12 6.23 -9.17 -8.90
CA LYS A 12 6.63 -9.85 -7.66
C LYS A 12 7.97 -10.54 -7.93
N ILE A 13 8.94 -10.32 -7.06
CA ILE A 13 10.19 -11.06 -7.09
C ILE A 13 9.86 -12.51 -6.73
N CYS A 14 10.18 -13.43 -7.65
CA CYS A 14 9.99 -14.86 -7.45
C CYS A 14 11.32 -15.58 -7.71
N LEU A 15 11.95 -16.04 -6.63
CA LEU A 15 13.26 -16.69 -6.70
C LEU A 15 13.11 -18.20 -6.96
N ARG A 16 13.96 -18.73 -7.84
CA ARG A 16 13.91 -20.12 -8.30
C ARG A 16 14.84 -21.00 -7.47
N LYS A 17 14.41 -22.20 -7.10
CA LYS A 17 15.31 -23.19 -6.46
C LYS A 17 16.49 -23.54 -7.36
N THR A 18 17.65 -23.73 -6.75
CA THR A 18 18.92 -24.04 -7.41
C THR A 18 19.42 -25.44 -7.08
N LYS A 19 18.83 -26.15 -6.11
CA LYS A 19 19.32 -27.44 -5.57
C LYS A 19 20.69 -27.35 -4.88
N LEU A 20 21.10 -26.13 -4.53
CA LEU A 20 22.30 -25.84 -3.77
C LEU A 20 21.82 -25.29 -2.43
N PHE A 21 22.10 -26.01 -1.35
CA PHE A 21 21.52 -25.77 -0.03
C PHE A 21 21.80 -24.36 0.47
N ALA A 22 23.06 -23.93 0.50
CA ALA A 22 23.43 -22.62 1.04
C ALA A 22 22.93 -21.46 0.15
N VAL A 23 22.87 -21.68 -1.16
CA VAL A 23 22.34 -20.71 -2.13
C VAL A 23 20.81 -20.58 -2.01
N ASP A 24 20.12 -21.72 -1.86
CA ASP A 24 18.66 -21.77 -1.72
C ASP A 24 18.19 -21.24 -0.36
N GLU A 25 18.98 -21.41 0.71
CA GLU A 25 18.75 -20.79 2.02
C GLU A 25 18.73 -19.26 1.88
N PHE A 26 19.77 -18.68 1.29
CA PHE A 26 19.83 -17.23 1.04
C PHE A 26 18.65 -16.74 0.18
N PHE A 27 18.32 -17.45 -0.89
CA PHE A 27 17.17 -17.07 -1.73
C PHE A 27 15.84 -17.23 -0.99
N GLY A 28 15.71 -18.21 -0.11
CA GLY A 28 14.54 -18.36 0.76
C GLY A 28 14.34 -17.17 1.68
N GLU A 29 15.42 -16.67 2.31
CA GLU A 29 15.35 -15.48 3.16
C GLU A 29 14.94 -14.22 2.40
N VAL A 30 15.48 -14.02 1.20
CA VAL A 30 15.12 -12.88 0.35
C VAL A 30 13.67 -12.98 -0.13
N GLN A 31 13.22 -14.18 -0.49
CA GLN A 31 11.84 -14.44 -0.87
C GLN A 31 10.88 -14.12 0.28
N GLY A 32 11.21 -14.53 1.51
CA GLY A 32 10.41 -14.23 2.70
C GLY A 32 10.29 -12.73 2.98
N LEU A 33 11.38 -11.96 2.80
CA LEU A 33 11.32 -10.50 2.88
C LEU A 33 10.40 -9.89 1.81
N CYS A 34 10.49 -10.36 0.56
CA CYS A 34 9.65 -9.85 -0.53
C CYS A 34 8.17 -10.13 -0.25
N GLU A 35 7.85 -11.33 0.22
CA GLU A 35 6.50 -11.73 0.61
C GLU A 35 5.97 -10.84 1.75
N GLU A 36 6.77 -10.61 2.79
CA GLU A 36 6.42 -9.72 3.89
C GLU A 36 6.10 -8.30 3.42
N LEU A 37 6.94 -7.72 2.53
CA LEU A 37 6.70 -6.40 1.93
C LEU A 37 5.38 -6.37 1.13
N TYR A 38 5.14 -7.39 0.30
CA TYR A 38 3.91 -7.47 -0.50
C TYR A 38 2.67 -7.66 0.36
N THR A 39 2.72 -8.51 1.39
CA THR A 39 1.59 -8.73 2.30
C THR A 39 1.20 -7.44 3.00
N ILE A 40 2.15 -6.67 3.53
CA ILE A 40 1.84 -5.40 4.18
C ILE A 40 1.25 -4.40 3.17
N GLN A 41 1.82 -4.32 1.97
CA GLN A 41 1.31 -3.44 0.91
C GLN A 41 -0.12 -3.81 0.49
N ASP A 42 -0.38 -5.10 0.30
CA ASP A 42 -1.68 -5.63 -0.11
C ASP A 42 -2.74 -5.39 0.99
N LEU A 43 -2.37 -5.50 2.28
CA LEU A 43 -3.25 -5.17 3.40
C LEU A 43 -3.68 -3.70 3.40
N ILE A 44 -2.73 -2.76 3.19
CA ILE A 44 -3.06 -1.32 3.14
C ILE A 44 -4.00 -1.03 1.96
N LYS A 45 -3.68 -1.54 0.77
CA LYS A 45 -4.48 -1.31 -0.44
C LYS A 45 -5.87 -1.91 -0.31
N SER A 46 -5.97 -3.14 0.19
CA SER A 46 -7.26 -3.79 0.39
C SER A 46 -8.12 -3.04 1.42
N ALA A 47 -7.51 -2.49 2.48
CA ALA A 47 -8.22 -1.69 3.45
C ALA A 47 -8.64 -0.32 2.88
N GLU A 48 -7.80 0.30 2.04
CA GLU A 48 -8.16 1.53 1.31
C GLU A 48 -9.32 1.30 0.34
N ASP A 49 -9.26 0.24 -0.47
CA ASP A 49 -10.31 -0.10 -1.42
C ASP A 49 -11.64 -0.36 -0.70
N LYS A 50 -11.61 -1.10 0.43
CA LYS A 50 -12.78 -1.32 1.29
C LYS A 50 -13.32 0.01 1.86
N LEU A 51 -12.44 0.88 2.36
CA LEU A 51 -12.82 2.21 2.84
C LEU A 51 -13.51 3.03 1.74
N LEU A 52 -12.95 3.08 0.53
CA LEU A 52 -13.54 3.81 -0.60
C LEU A 52 -14.86 3.20 -1.07
N TYR A 53 -15.00 1.88 -0.97
CA TYR A 53 -16.23 1.18 -1.28
C TYR A 53 -17.33 1.52 -0.26
N ASP A 54 -17.06 1.32 1.02
CA ASP A 54 -18.01 1.53 2.14
C ASP A 54 -18.39 3.00 2.36
N THR A 55 -17.73 3.92 1.65
CA THR A 55 -18.01 5.37 1.72
C THR A 55 -18.53 5.94 0.39
N ASP A 56 -18.75 5.10 -0.62
CA ASP A 56 -19.10 5.42 -2.01
C ASP A 56 -18.06 6.22 -2.81
N PHE A 57 -16.91 6.56 -2.24
CA PHE A 57 -15.87 7.33 -2.92
C PHE A 57 -15.21 6.60 -4.10
N HIS A 58 -15.38 5.29 -4.22
CA HIS A 58 -14.98 4.55 -5.42
C HIS A 58 -15.70 5.02 -6.70
N HIS A 59 -16.79 5.78 -6.58
CA HIS A 59 -17.49 6.43 -7.70
C HIS A 59 -16.97 7.84 -8.02
N ALA A 60 -16.08 8.42 -7.20
CA ALA A 60 -15.58 9.78 -7.36
C ALA A 60 -14.16 9.79 -7.95
N ASP A 61 -14.03 10.24 -9.21
CA ASP A 61 -12.75 10.39 -9.88
C ASP A 61 -11.78 11.29 -9.07
N GLY A 62 -10.62 10.73 -8.70
CA GLY A 62 -9.59 11.44 -7.92
C GLY A 62 -9.78 11.36 -6.40
N ALA A 63 -10.83 10.71 -5.92
CA ALA A 63 -11.00 10.43 -4.50
C ALA A 63 -9.94 9.44 -3.99
N ASN A 64 -9.69 9.52 -2.68
CA ASN A 64 -8.72 8.71 -1.96
C ASN A 64 -9.13 8.67 -0.47
N ALA A 65 -8.37 7.92 0.36
CA ALA A 65 -8.70 7.73 1.77
C ALA A 65 -8.89 9.05 2.57
N LYS A 66 -8.22 10.15 2.20
CA LYS A 66 -8.40 11.46 2.86
C LYS A 66 -9.87 11.90 2.81
N HIS A 67 -10.44 11.85 1.61
CA HIS A 67 -11.81 12.29 1.34
C HIS A 67 -12.82 11.37 2.04
N ALA A 68 -12.57 10.05 1.99
CA ALA A 68 -13.39 9.04 2.66
C ALA A 68 -13.46 9.25 4.18
N ILE A 69 -12.30 9.40 4.84
CA ILE A 69 -12.23 9.65 6.29
C ILE A 69 -12.98 10.93 6.65
N ALA A 70 -12.73 12.04 5.94
CA ALA A 70 -13.42 13.30 6.21
C ALA A 70 -14.94 13.20 5.97
N GLY A 71 -15.36 12.51 4.92
CA GLY A 71 -16.77 12.28 4.60
C GLY A 71 -17.50 11.46 5.67
N ILE A 72 -16.85 10.46 6.26
CA ILE A 72 -17.41 9.69 7.39
C ILE A 72 -17.73 10.64 8.55
N VAL A 73 -16.78 11.51 8.90
CA VAL A 73 -16.94 12.45 10.01
C VAL A 73 -18.06 13.45 9.73
N PHE A 74 -18.17 13.98 8.51
CA PHE A 74 -19.28 14.87 8.14
C PHE A 74 -20.63 14.16 8.17
N ARG A 75 -20.69 12.91 7.68
CA ARG A 75 -21.91 12.11 7.72
C ARG A 75 -22.34 11.84 9.15
N VAL A 76 -21.42 11.46 10.03
CA VAL A 76 -21.75 11.20 11.44
C VAL A 76 -22.18 12.49 12.14
N ALA A 77 -21.51 13.61 11.87
CA ALA A 77 -21.95 14.92 12.37
C ALA A 77 -23.38 15.27 11.91
N SER A 78 -23.79 14.86 10.70
CA SER A 78 -25.15 15.09 10.17
C SER A 78 -26.24 14.23 10.83
N LEU A 79 -25.85 13.08 11.38
CA LEU A 79 -26.76 12.10 11.97
C LEU A 79 -26.89 12.24 13.50
N GLY A 80 -25.88 12.79 14.16
CA GLY A 80 -25.83 12.93 15.61
C GLY A 80 -26.25 14.29 16.14
N ASN A 81 -26.40 14.37 17.47
CA ASN A 81 -26.31 15.62 18.21
C ASN A 81 -24.82 15.93 18.43
N LEU A 82 -24.35 17.09 17.94
CA LEU A 82 -22.92 17.46 17.90
C LEU A 82 -22.26 17.50 19.29
N ASP A 83 -23.06 17.54 20.35
CA ASP A 83 -22.63 17.48 21.75
C ASP A 83 -21.84 16.20 22.10
N ASN A 84 -22.00 15.11 21.33
CA ASN A 84 -21.23 13.86 21.49
C ASN A 84 -20.14 13.67 20.42
N PHE A 85 -19.86 14.69 19.59
CA PHE A 85 -18.88 14.58 18.50
C PHE A 85 -17.48 14.20 19.00
N ASP A 86 -17.02 14.81 20.10
CA ASP A 86 -15.71 14.51 20.69
C ASP A 86 -15.64 13.09 21.29
N LYS A 87 -16.77 12.43 21.55
CA LYS A 87 -16.81 10.99 21.90
C LYS A 87 -16.69 10.09 20.67
N PHE A 88 -17.07 10.60 19.50
CA PHE A 88 -17.10 9.84 18.26
C PHE A 88 -15.79 9.95 17.48
N VAL A 89 -15.24 11.16 17.36
CA VAL A 89 -13.94 11.42 16.71
C VAL A 89 -12.96 11.92 17.76
N ASN A 90 -11.96 11.11 18.06
CA ASN A 90 -10.82 11.55 18.85
C ASN A 90 -9.65 11.87 17.91
N ILE A 91 -9.37 13.16 17.71
CA ILE A 91 -8.20 13.63 16.96
C ILE A 91 -7.08 13.89 17.97
N THR A 92 -5.96 13.19 17.82
CA THR A 92 -4.83 13.24 18.74
C THR A 92 -3.53 13.57 18.03
N ASP A 93 -2.57 14.16 18.75
CA ASP A 93 -1.21 14.38 18.22
C ASP A 93 -0.35 13.10 18.24
N LYS A 94 -0.87 12.02 18.83
CA LYS A 94 -0.23 10.70 18.91
C LYS A 94 -0.98 9.70 18.06
N GLN A 95 -0.27 8.73 17.49
CA GLN A 95 -0.86 7.63 16.73
C GLN A 95 -1.96 6.91 17.54
N PRO A 96 -3.10 6.54 16.93
CA PRO A 96 -3.40 6.58 15.49
C PRO A 96 -3.78 7.95 14.88
N PHE A 97 -3.61 9.06 15.61
CA PHE A 97 -3.93 10.45 15.24
C PHE A 97 -5.40 10.77 14.99
N ILE A 98 -6.18 9.78 14.57
CA ILE A 98 -7.63 9.80 14.55
C ILE A 98 -8.14 8.43 15.02
N SER A 99 -9.11 8.44 15.93
CA SER A 99 -9.85 7.27 16.34
C SER A 99 -11.33 7.54 16.16
N LEU A 100 -12.04 6.62 15.51
CA LEU A 100 -13.46 6.71 15.24
C LEU A 100 -14.19 5.63 16.05
N GLU A 101 -15.04 6.02 16.99
CA GLU A 101 -15.78 5.09 17.85
C GLU A 101 -17.07 4.60 17.18
N ALA A 102 -17.09 3.34 16.74
CA ALA A 102 -18.27 2.75 16.08
C ALA A 102 -19.46 2.52 17.02
N SER A 103 -19.22 2.26 18.31
CA SER A 103 -20.25 1.93 19.32
C SER A 103 -21.25 3.06 19.57
N SER A 104 -20.80 4.30 19.39
CA SER A 104 -21.59 5.51 19.60
C SER A 104 -22.16 6.07 18.28
N ALA A 105 -21.87 5.40 17.16
CA ALA A 105 -22.24 5.86 15.83
C ALA A 105 -23.61 5.33 15.39
N PRO A 106 -24.32 6.08 14.53
CA PRO A 106 -25.49 5.55 13.82
C PRO A 106 -25.17 4.26 13.07
N SER A 107 -26.09 3.29 13.10
CA SER A 107 -25.90 1.96 12.49
C SER A 107 -25.47 2.03 11.02
N GLU A 108 -25.98 3.02 10.28
CA GLU A 108 -25.70 3.25 8.87
C GLU A 108 -24.24 3.59 8.58
N THR A 109 -23.49 4.10 9.56
CA THR A 109 -22.10 4.55 9.39
C THR A 109 -21.07 3.56 9.94
N ILE A 110 -21.51 2.53 10.67
CA ILE A 110 -20.63 1.59 11.38
C ILE A 110 -19.67 0.88 10.42
N SER A 111 -20.13 0.44 9.25
CA SER A 111 -19.26 -0.24 8.27
C SER A 111 -18.14 0.67 7.80
N SER A 112 -18.48 1.91 7.40
CA SER A 112 -17.50 2.90 6.95
C SER A 112 -16.49 3.27 8.05
N ILE A 113 -16.93 3.38 9.30
CA ILE A 113 -16.07 3.62 10.45
C ILE A 113 -15.10 2.46 10.67
N ASN A 114 -15.59 1.23 10.65
CA ASN A 114 -14.75 0.05 10.80
C ASN A 114 -13.74 -0.04 9.66
N ALA A 115 -14.14 0.23 8.42
CA ALA A 115 -13.23 0.27 7.28
C ALA A 115 -12.15 1.35 7.42
N ALA A 116 -12.50 2.53 7.94
CA ALA A 116 -11.51 3.57 8.25
C ALA A 116 -10.53 3.13 9.33
N ASN A 117 -11.01 2.54 10.42
CA ASN A 117 -10.16 2.00 11.48
C ASN A 117 -9.25 0.87 10.98
N ASP A 118 -9.75 -0.06 10.15
CA ASP A 118 -8.96 -1.10 9.50
C ASP A 118 -7.82 -0.50 8.67
N TYR A 119 -8.13 0.51 7.86
CA TYR A 119 -7.15 1.22 7.04
C TYR A 119 -6.09 1.90 7.91
N ILE A 120 -6.50 2.72 8.88
CA ILE A 120 -5.64 3.44 9.82
C ILE A 120 -4.69 2.47 10.55
N ASN A 121 -5.23 1.37 11.09
CA ASN A 121 -4.45 0.36 11.79
C ASN A 121 -3.43 -0.33 10.87
N SER A 122 -3.84 -0.69 9.64
CA SER A 122 -2.92 -1.32 8.67
C SER A 122 -1.73 -0.42 8.33
N VAL A 123 -1.95 0.89 8.22
CA VAL A 123 -0.90 1.88 7.94
C VAL A 123 0.08 2.01 9.11
N PHE A 124 -0.42 2.02 10.35
CA PHE A 124 0.45 2.13 11.52
C PHE A 124 1.27 0.86 11.77
N LEU A 125 0.67 -0.32 11.59
CA LEU A 125 1.40 -1.58 11.63
C LEU A 125 2.53 -1.63 10.58
N ALA A 126 2.31 -1.01 9.41
CA ALA A 126 3.31 -0.96 8.35
C ALA A 126 4.43 0.05 8.60
N LYS A 127 4.10 1.21 9.16
CA LYS A 127 5.05 2.32 9.38
C LYS A 127 6.26 1.88 10.19
N ASP A 128 6.04 1.16 11.29
CA ASP A 128 7.11 0.76 12.20
C ASP A 128 8.00 -0.36 11.62
N ARG A 129 7.58 -0.97 10.51
CA ARG A 129 8.33 -2.02 9.80
C ARG A 129 9.15 -1.49 8.63
N ILE A 130 9.03 -0.21 8.26
CA ILE A 130 9.74 0.35 7.09
C ILE A 130 11.26 0.22 7.25
N GLU A 131 11.83 0.76 8.32
CA GLU A 131 13.28 0.78 8.50
C GLU A 131 13.87 -0.63 8.72
N PRO A 132 13.30 -1.50 9.58
CA PRO A 132 13.80 -2.87 9.72
C PRO A 132 13.81 -3.66 8.41
N LEU A 133 12.78 -3.50 7.57
CA LEU A 133 12.72 -4.19 6.28
C LEU A 133 13.66 -3.58 5.25
N ALA A 134 13.88 -2.26 5.29
CA ALA A 134 14.87 -1.60 4.45
C ALA A 134 16.30 -2.05 4.78
N ASP A 135 16.64 -2.16 6.06
CA ASP A 135 17.96 -2.63 6.51
C ASP A 135 18.20 -4.09 6.14
N LYS A 136 17.18 -4.95 6.31
CA LYS A 136 17.22 -6.35 5.89
C LYS A 136 17.42 -6.47 4.38
N ALA A 137 16.71 -5.68 3.60
CA ALA A 137 16.84 -5.64 2.15
C ALA A 137 18.23 -5.17 1.70
N LYS A 138 18.77 -4.12 2.32
CA LYS A 138 20.12 -3.60 2.06
C LYS A 138 21.17 -4.69 2.30
N THR A 139 21.06 -5.41 3.41
CA THR A 139 21.94 -6.55 3.74
C THR A 139 21.92 -7.61 2.63
N PHE A 140 20.75 -7.94 2.08
CA PHE A 140 20.65 -8.91 0.99
C PHE A 140 21.24 -8.40 -0.33
N ILE A 141 21.04 -7.11 -0.64
CA ILE A 141 21.62 -6.49 -1.84
C ILE A 141 23.15 -6.51 -1.77
N GLU A 142 23.73 -6.25 -0.60
CA GLU A 142 25.19 -6.27 -0.38
C GLU A 142 25.77 -7.68 -0.48
N LYS A 143 25.04 -8.71 -0.03
CA LYS A 143 25.46 -10.12 -0.12
C LYS A 143 25.26 -10.76 -1.50
N ALA A 144 24.31 -10.26 -2.30
CA ALA A 144 23.92 -10.84 -3.58
C ALA A 144 25.10 -11.05 -4.59
N PRO A 145 26.10 -10.15 -4.69
CA PRO A 145 27.24 -10.32 -5.59
C PRO A 145 28.14 -11.53 -5.27
N GLU A 146 28.14 -12.02 -4.03
CA GLU A 146 28.96 -13.17 -3.62
C GLU A 146 28.32 -14.53 -3.98
N ILE A 147 27.00 -14.55 -4.16
CA ILE A 147 26.23 -15.77 -4.36
C ILE A 147 26.67 -16.57 -5.62
N PRO A 148 26.99 -15.94 -6.76
CA PRO A 148 27.52 -16.67 -7.91
C PRO A 148 28.81 -17.44 -7.63
N SER A 149 29.69 -16.91 -6.77
CA SER A 149 30.93 -17.58 -6.37
C SER A 149 30.61 -18.75 -5.43
N LYS A 150 29.78 -18.53 -4.40
CA LYS A 150 29.32 -19.61 -3.49
C LYS A 150 28.65 -20.76 -4.25
N ALA A 151 27.83 -20.45 -5.25
CA ALA A 151 27.21 -21.45 -6.10
C ALA A 151 28.22 -22.29 -6.90
N LYS A 152 29.31 -21.68 -7.41
CA LYS A 152 30.37 -22.43 -8.10
C LYS A 152 31.10 -23.38 -7.14
N ASP A 153 31.41 -22.91 -5.94
CA ASP A 153 32.10 -23.71 -4.93
C ASP A 153 31.25 -24.90 -4.47
N GLU A 154 29.95 -24.71 -4.30
CA GLU A 154 29.02 -25.77 -3.91
C GLU A 154 28.82 -26.79 -5.05
N ILE A 155 28.73 -26.33 -6.31
CA ILE A 155 28.66 -27.20 -7.49
C ILE A 155 29.91 -28.07 -7.67
N ALA A 156 31.09 -27.52 -7.37
CA ALA A 156 32.34 -28.27 -7.43
C ALA A 156 32.37 -29.43 -6.41
N LYS A 157 31.67 -29.27 -5.28
CA LYS A 157 31.56 -30.26 -4.20
C LYS A 157 30.37 -31.21 -4.38
N ALA A 158 29.33 -30.80 -5.12
CA ALA A 158 28.15 -31.60 -5.39
C ALA A 158 28.47 -32.75 -6.36
N LYS A 159 28.72 -33.95 -5.82
CA LYS A 159 28.95 -35.18 -6.60
C LYS A 159 27.65 -35.77 -7.15
N ASP A 160 26.53 -35.48 -6.49
CA ASP A 160 25.23 -36.12 -6.74
C ASP A 160 24.38 -35.38 -7.80
N LEU A 161 24.83 -34.21 -8.26
CA LEU A 161 24.18 -33.46 -9.34
C LEU A 161 24.79 -33.83 -10.70
N ASP A 162 23.94 -34.10 -11.68
CA ASP A 162 24.39 -34.31 -13.06
C ASP A 162 24.88 -32.99 -13.72
N ILE A 163 25.51 -33.08 -14.90
CA ILE A 163 26.04 -31.89 -15.60
C ILE A 163 24.93 -30.88 -15.95
N LEU A 164 23.76 -31.36 -16.36
CA LEU A 164 22.64 -30.50 -16.76
C LEU A 164 22.04 -29.77 -15.56
N GLU A 165 21.95 -30.43 -14.42
CA GLU A 165 21.51 -29.89 -13.15
C GLU A 165 22.49 -28.83 -12.66
N LYS A 166 23.80 -29.10 -12.69
CA LYS A 166 24.83 -28.09 -12.37
C LYS A 166 24.70 -26.83 -13.21
N VAL A 167 24.51 -26.96 -14.52
CA VAL A 167 24.29 -25.83 -15.43
C VAL A 167 22.98 -25.10 -15.09
N LYS A 168 21.90 -25.83 -14.80
CA LYS A 168 20.61 -25.26 -14.40
C LYS A 168 20.71 -24.49 -13.08
N SER A 169 21.44 -25.01 -12.10
CA SER A 169 21.71 -24.34 -10.82
C SER A 169 22.39 -22.99 -11.05
N LEU A 170 23.50 -22.94 -11.82
CA LEU A 170 24.18 -21.68 -12.13
C LEU A 170 23.27 -20.67 -12.85
N LYS A 171 22.46 -21.15 -13.80
CA LYS A 171 21.51 -20.30 -14.53
C LYS A 171 20.46 -19.72 -13.58
N ASN A 172 19.88 -20.54 -12.70
CA ASN A 172 18.89 -20.10 -11.71
C ASN A 172 19.52 -19.12 -10.73
N THR A 173 20.74 -19.39 -10.22
CA THR A 173 21.48 -18.44 -9.37
C THR A 173 21.67 -17.10 -10.05
N LYS A 174 22.13 -17.07 -11.31
CA LYS A 174 22.32 -15.82 -12.06
C LYS A 174 20.99 -15.08 -12.28
N CYS A 175 19.91 -15.79 -12.57
CA CYS A 175 18.57 -15.19 -12.69
C CYS A 175 18.12 -14.60 -11.35
N ASN A 176 18.23 -15.34 -10.25
CA ASN A 176 17.83 -14.88 -8.93
C ASN A 176 18.61 -13.64 -8.50
N VAL A 177 19.94 -13.61 -8.67
CA VAL A 177 20.76 -12.42 -8.36
C VAL A 177 20.29 -11.18 -9.15
N LYS A 178 19.86 -11.35 -10.41
CA LYS A 178 19.26 -10.25 -11.19
C LYS A 178 17.90 -9.82 -10.64
N GLU A 179 17.09 -10.74 -10.15
CA GLU A 179 15.82 -10.42 -9.51
C GLU A 179 16.04 -9.66 -8.19
N ILE A 180 17.04 -10.05 -7.40
CA ILE A 180 17.42 -9.34 -6.16
C ILE A 180 17.84 -7.90 -6.44
N ALA A 181 18.46 -7.63 -7.60
CA ALA A 181 18.77 -6.26 -8.01
C ALA A 181 17.53 -5.35 -8.19
N ARG A 182 16.31 -5.92 -8.22
CA ARG A 182 15.03 -5.17 -8.24
C ARG A 182 14.52 -4.83 -6.84
N LEU A 183 15.11 -5.39 -5.78
CA LEU A 183 14.68 -5.17 -4.40
C LEU A 183 14.66 -3.68 -4.00
N PRO A 184 15.59 -2.80 -4.44
CA PRO A 184 15.47 -1.36 -4.19
C PRO A 184 14.17 -0.75 -4.73
N THR A 185 13.71 -1.18 -5.90
CA THR A 185 12.46 -0.73 -6.50
C THR A 185 11.25 -1.24 -5.70
N VAL A 186 11.30 -2.48 -5.21
CA VAL A 186 10.25 -3.05 -4.35
C VAL A 186 10.15 -2.26 -3.04
N LEU A 187 11.27 -1.99 -2.38
CA LEU A 187 11.32 -1.14 -1.18
C LEU A 187 10.82 0.27 -1.43
N PHE A 188 11.22 0.89 -2.54
CA PHE A 188 10.75 2.22 -2.91
C PHE A 188 9.22 2.24 -3.06
N ASN A 189 8.65 1.28 -3.78
CA ASN A 189 7.20 1.16 -3.96
C ASN A 189 6.47 0.90 -2.64
N PHE A 190 7.06 0.08 -1.75
CA PHE A 190 6.54 -0.16 -0.42
C PHE A 190 6.52 1.12 0.41
N LYS A 191 7.66 1.82 0.51
CA LYS A 191 7.78 3.10 1.23
C LYS A 191 6.83 4.16 0.68
N ASP A 192 6.76 4.31 -0.63
CA ASP A 192 5.82 5.22 -1.30
C ASP A 192 4.36 4.88 -0.96
N CYS A 193 4.00 3.60 -0.92
CA CYS A 193 2.66 3.15 -0.52
C CYS A 193 2.32 3.56 0.92
N VAL A 194 3.21 3.26 1.87
CA VAL A 194 2.97 3.61 3.29
C VAL A 194 2.97 5.13 3.49
N MET A 195 3.90 5.86 2.88
CA MET A 195 3.99 7.32 3.01
C MET A 195 2.79 8.04 2.40
N LYS A 196 2.27 7.57 1.26
CA LYS A 196 1.02 8.08 0.70
C LYS A 196 -0.16 7.87 1.63
N ALA A 197 -0.27 6.67 2.23
CA ALA A 197 -1.33 6.37 3.17
C ALA A 197 -1.26 7.25 4.44
N ILE A 198 -0.06 7.45 4.99
CA ILE A 198 0.19 8.40 6.09
C ILE A 198 -0.23 9.82 5.68
N THR A 199 0.16 10.25 4.48
CA THR A 199 -0.17 11.59 3.95
C THR A 199 -1.68 11.77 3.84
N ASN A 200 -2.42 10.75 3.39
CA ASN A 200 -3.88 10.78 3.31
C ASN A 200 -4.51 10.96 4.70
N ILE A 201 -4.06 10.19 5.70
CA ILE A 201 -4.53 10.30 7.09
C ILE A 201 -4.23 11.70 7.64
N GLN A 202 -2.99 12.19 7.54
CA GLN A 202 -2.61 13.52 8.03
C GLN A 202 -3.38 14.64 7.34
N SER A 203 -3.61 14.52 6.02
CA SER A 203 -4.37 15.48 5.25
C SER A 203 -5.84 15.50 5.68
N SER A 204 -6.42 14.35 6.03
CA SER A 204 -7.79 14.28 6.54
C SER A 204 -7.91 14.98 7.89
N ILE A 205 -6.94 14.75 8.78
CA ILE A 205 -6.88 15.40 10.10
C ILE A 205 -6.76 16.91 9.96
N LYS A 206 -5.89 17.38 9.06
CA LYS A 206 -5.71 18.82 8.80
C LYS A 206 -7.02 19.46 8.31
N GLU A 207 -7.75 18.78 7.43
CA GLU A 207 -9.05 19.27 6.95
C GLU A 207 -10.11 19.25 8.06
N LEU A 208 -10.20 18.18 8.84
CA LEU A 208 -11.14 18.07 9.95
C LEU A 208 -10.88 19.14 11.01
N ASN A 209 -9.62 19.39 11.36
CA ASN A 209 -9.24 20.45 12.29
C ASN A 209 -9.59 21.85 11.75
N SER A 210 -9.36 22.12 10.46
CA SER A 210 -9.69 23.42 9.86
C SER A 210 -11.20 23.66 9.75
N LYS A 211 -12.00 22.58 9.69
CA LYS A 211 -13.46 22.63 9.63
C LYS A 211 -14.14 22.34 10.97
N LYS A 212 -13.41 22.14 12.07
CA LYS A 212 -13.97 21.79 13.39
C LYS A 212 -15.07 22.77 13.83
N SER A 213 -14.82 24.08 13.70
CA SER A 213 -15.80 25.12 14.04
C SER A 213 -17.02 25.19 13.10
N LYS A 214 -16.95 24.52 11.95
CA LYS A 214 -18.00 24.48 10.92
C LYS A 214 -18.79 23.17 10.93
N LEU A 215 -18.48 22.22 11.82
CA LEU A 215 -19.16 20.93 11.85
C LEU A 215 -20.68 21.07 12.06
N ASN A 216 -21.12 22.05 12.85
CA ASN A 216 -22.55 22.34 13.03
C ASN A 216 -23.22 22.77 11.73
N SER A 217 -22.58 23.63 10.93
CA SER A 217 -23.16 24.06 9.65
C SER A 217 -23.10 22.93 8.61
N ILE A 218 -22.02 22.16 8.58
CA ILE A 218 -21.88 20.97 7.72
C ILE A 218 -22.99 19.96 8.02
N SER A 219 -23.25 19.68 9.31
CA SER A 219 -24.32 18.80 9.77
C SER A 219 -25.69 19.25 9.25
N MET A 220 -26.01 20.54 9.41
CA MET A 220 -27.27 21.12 8.94
C MET A 220 -27.41 21.05 7.42
N ILE A 221 -26.34 21.34 6.66
CA ILE A 221 -26.35 21.25 5.19
C ILE A 221 -26.65 19.82 4.75
N CYS A 222 -25.92 18.84 5.29
CA CYS A 222 -26.08 17.44 4.95
C CYS A 222 -27.49 16.93 5.28
N LYS A 223 -28.02 17.32 6.45
CA LYS A 223 -29.37 16.96 6.88
C LYS A 223 -30.46 17.59 6.01
N ASN A 224 -30.35 18.89 5.73
CA ASN A 224 -31.33 19.63 4.92
C ASN A 224 -31.36 19.14 3.47
N LYS A 225 -30.19 18.82 2.91
CA LYS A 225 -30.06 18.24 1.56
C LYS A 225 -30.31 16.73 1.51
N ARG A 226 -30.62 16.10 2.65
CA ARG A 226 -30.87 14.65 2.78
C ARG A 226 -29.73 13.81 2.18
N LEU A 227 -28.49 14.23 2.43
CA LEU A 227 -27.30 13.50 1.97
C LEU A 227 -27.13 12.26 2.84
N THR A 228 -27.25 11.08 2.25
CA THR A 228 -27.31 9.80 2.98
C THR A 228 -25.97 9.10 3.10
N THR A 229 -24.94 9.54 2.37
CA THR A 229 -23.67 8.81 2.27
C THR A 229 -22.48 9.70 2.64
N PRO A 230 -21.36 9.12 3.13
CA PRO A 230 -20.12 9.86 3.37
C PRO A 230 -19.64 10.66 2.15
N MET A 231 -19.66 10.07 0.95
CA MET A 231 -19.27 10.75 -0.29
C MET A 231 -20.13 11.99 -0.56
N THR A 232 -21.45 11.86 -0.49
CA THR A 232 -22.36 12.97 -0.83
C THR A 232 -22.21 14.12 0.16
N CYS A 233 -22.08 13.82 1.46
CA CYS A 233 -21.79 14.82 2.50
C CYS A 233 -20.46 15.56 2.22
N TYR A 234 -19.41 14.82 1.84
CA TYR A 234 -18.12 15.41 1.52
C TYR A 234 -18.13 16.24 0.24
N GLN A 235 -18.76 15.79 -0.84
CA GLN A 235 -18.82 16.55 -2.09
C GLN A 235 -19.48 17.93 -1.92
N GLU A 236 -20.40 18.03 -0.96
CA GLU A 236 -21.09 19.27 -0.64
C GLU A 236 -20.28 20.19 0.30
N CYS A 237 -19.57 19.62 1.29
CA CYS A 237 -19.00 20.39 2.41
C CYS A 237 -17.47 20.34 2.52
N GLY A 238 -16.86 19.34 1.91
CA GLY A 238 -15.43 19.06 1.92
C GLY A 238 -14.64 19.93 0.96
N ASP A 239 -13.33 19.75 0.99
CA ASP A 239 -12.47 20.40 0.00
C ASP A 239 -12.63 19.74 -1.38
N PRO A 240 -12.48 20.49 -2.49
CA PRO A 240 -12.64 19.93 -3.82
C PRO A 240 -11.77 18.69 -4.05
N ILE A 241 -12.37 17.65 -4.61
CA ILE A 241 -11.65 16.47 -5.09
C ILE A 241 -10.93 16.89 -6.37
N SER A 242 -9.64 17.21 -6.26
CA SER A 242 -8.84 17.50 -7.45
C SER A 242 -8.67 16.21 -8.24
N LYS A 243 -8.97 16.26 -9.54
CA LYS A 243 -8.59 15.17 -10.43
C LYS A 243 -7.07 15.08 -10.37
N THR A 244 -6.54 14.05 -9.71
CA THR A 244 -5.14 13.68 -9.90
C THR A 244 -4.95 13.51 -11.40
N GLU A 245 -4.08 14.31 -12.01
CA GLU A 245 -3.72 14.16 -13.41
C GLU A 245 -3.50 12.67 -13.67
N LYS A 246 -4.30 12.09 -14.58
CA LYS A 246 -4.12 10.70 -14.98
C LYS A 246 -2.66 10.58 -15.38
N LYS A 247 -1.82 9.94 -14.55
CA LYS A 247 -0.46 9.57 -14.96
C LYS A 247 -0.64 8.88 -16.31
N PRO A 248 -0.07 9.40 -17.41
CA PRO A 248 -0.26 8.78 -18.71
C PRO A 248 0.13 7.31 -18.54
N ALA A 249 -0.81 6.42 -18.86
CA ALA A 249 -0.59 4.98 -18.86
C ALA A 249 0.78 4.77 -19.50
N SER A 250 1.72 4.21 -18.73
CA SER A 250 3.11 4.10 -19.14
C SER A 250 3.13 3.44 -20.50
N LYS A 251 3.35 4.23 -21.57
CA LYS A 251 3.56 3.70 -22.90
C LYS A 251 4.78 2.80 -22.74
N SER A 252 4.56 1.49 -22.83
CA SER A 252 5.63 0.50 -22.84
C SER A 252 6.69 1.02 -23.81
N LYS A 253 7.91 1.23 -23.30
CA LYS A 253 9.07 1.58 -24.13
C LYS A 253 9.33 0.44 -25.13
N LYS A 254 8.61 0.45 -26.25
CA LYS A 254 9.05 -0.18 -27.49
C LYS A 254 9.87 0.88 -28.22
N LYS A 255 11.12 0.51 -28.54
CA LYS A 255 12.21 1.32 -29.14
C LYS A 255 12.94 2.17 -28.09
N LEU A 256 14.24 2.04 -27.86
CA LEU A 256 15.29 1.92 -28.87
C LEU A 256 16.58 1.38 -28.22
N MET A 257 16.87 0.08 -28.37
CA MET A 257 18.26 -0.38 -28.32
C MET A 257 18.91 0.03 -29.64
N LYS A 258 19.57 1.19 -29.66
CA LYS A 258 20.53 1.52 -30.71
C LYS A 258 21.88 0.93 -30.30
N LYS A 259 22.24 -0.14 -31.03
CA LYS A 259 23.57 -0.69 -31.30
C LYS A 259 24.75 0.04 -30.63
N THR A 260 25.38 -0.62 -29.66
CA THR A 260 26.81 -0.42 -29.39
C THR A 260 27.57 -1.47 -30.19
N LYS A 261 28.18 -1.06 -31.32
CA LYS A 261 29.27 -1.80 -31.95
C LYS A 261 30.51 -1.54 -31.08
N TYR A 262 31.11 -2.59 -30.54
CA TYR A 262 32.49 -2.52 -30.08
C TYR A 262 33.39 -2.68 -31.30
N ILE A 263 34.34 -1.75 -31.42
CA ILE A 263 35.62 -1.89 -32.13
C ILE A 263 36.53 -2.71 -31.22
#